data_AF-A0A933PE41-F1
#
_entry.id   AF-A0A933PE41-F1
#
_cell.length_a   1.000
_cell.length_b   1.000
_cell.length_c   1.000
_cell.angle_alpha   90.00
_cell.angle_beta   90.00
_cell.angle_gamma   90.00
#
_symmetry.space_group_name_H-M   'P 1'
#
loop_
_entity.id
_entity.type
_entity.pdbx_description
1 polymer ?
#
loop_
_entity_poly.entity_id
_entity_poly.type
_entity_poly.pdbx_seq_one_letter_code
_entity_poly.pdbx_strand_id
1 'polypeptide(L)'
;ARRDSNLQRTGNDWIEAAFRAARTADPGAKLCYNDYNIDNWTAAKTQAVYSMVRDFKSRGVPIDCVGLQSHFNSGSPYVSNYRTTISSFAALGVEVQITELDIEGSGTSQANAYRSVVQDCLAVSACAGITVWGVRDTDSWRASGTPLLFDGNGNKKAAYDAVLAALNVGGTPTPNPTPTPTPTPTPTSTTPPAGGGTCTATYSEGQKWSDRFNGTVTVTGSSNWIVTVTVRPPQRVIATWNMSPTWDSSGNVMTARPNGSGNVFGFTVQHGGNWTWPSLTCRVA
;
A
#
# COMPACT_ATOMS: atom_id res chain seq x y z
N ALA A 1 19.95 -2.79 -16.18
CA ALA A 1 20.56 -4.04 -16.67
C ALA A 1 20.87 -4.94 -15.49
N ARG A 2 20.81 -6.27 -15.66
CA ARG A 2 21.20 -7.24 -14.61
C ARG A 2 22.70 -7.10 -14.34
N ARG A 3 23.13 -7.43 -13.12
CA ARG A 3 24.57 -7.46 -12.76
C ARG A 3 25.28 -8.52 -13.60
N ASP A 4 26.51 -8.25 -14.04
CA ASP A 4 27.34 -9.29 -14.68
C ASP A 4 27.64 -10.41 -13.67
N SER A 5 27.49 -11.65 -14.11
CA SER A 5 27.78 -12.86 -13.34
C SER A 5 28.11 -14.01 -14.28
N ASN A 6 28.74 -15.06 -13.76
CA ASN A 6 28.97 -16.29 -14.50
C ASN A 6 27.68 -16.88 -15.08
N LEU A 7 26.56 -16.78 -14.35
CA LEU A 7 25.23 -17.22 -14.81
C LEU A 7 24.69 -16.31 -15.93
N GLN A 8 24.89 -14.99 -15.83
CA GLN A 8 24.42 -14.06 -16.86
C GLN A 8 25.12 -14.27 -18.21
N ARG A 9 26.32 -14.88 -18.22
CA ARG A 9 27.06 -15.25 -19.43
C ARG A 9 26.49 -16.48 -20.15
N THR A 10 25.60 -17.25 -19.51
CA THR A 10 24.96 -18.41 -20.15
C THR A 10 23.70 -18.04 -20.94
N GLY A 11 23.20 -16.81 -20.81
CA GLY A 11 21.97 -16.36 -21.47
C GLY A 11 21.08 -15.55 -20.52
N ASN A 12 19.93 -15.07 -21.00
CA ASN A 12 18.96 -14.34 -20.17
C ASN A 12 17.94 -15.25 -19.46
N ASP A 13 17.91 -16.53 -19.83
CA ASP A 13 16.97 -17.57 -19.42
C ASP A 13 17.39 -18.30 -18.13
N TRP A 14 18.63 -18.11 -17.64
CA TRP A 14 19.15 -18.84 -16.48
C TRP A 14 18.26 -18.73 -15.22
N ILE A 15 17.58 -17.59 -15.02
CA ILE A 15 16.67 -17.41 -13.88
C ILE A 15 15.46 -18.33 -14.03
N GLU A 16 14.85 -18.39 -15.21
CA GLU A 16 13.74 -19.30 -15.49
C GLU A 16 14.19 -20.76 -15.36
N ALA A 17 15.37 -21.09 -15.88
CA ALA A 17 15.94 -22.44 -15.76
C ALA A 17 16.06 -22.85 -14.30
N ALA A 18 16.49 -21.94 -13.41
CA ALA A 18 16.55 -22.18 -11.97
C ALA A 18 15.17 -22.47 -11.36
N PHE A 19 14.15 -21.68 -11.69
CA PHE A 19 12.77 -21.94 -11.21
C PHE A 19 12.23 -23.28 -11.69
N ARG A 20 12.41 -23.62 -12.97
CA ARG A 20 11.96 -24.90 -13.53
C ARG A 20 12.69 -26.07 -12.88
N ALA A 21 14.01 -25.98 -12.73
CA ALA A 21 14.81 -27.01 -12.08
C ALA A 21 14.41 -27.20 -10.61
N ALA A 22 14.19 -26.11 -9.86
CA ALA A 22 13.73 -26.17 -8.48
C ALA A 22 12.34 -26.83 -8.37
N ARG A 23 11.41 -26.50 -9.28
CA ARG A 23 10.09 -27.14 -9.32
C ARG A 23 10.16 -28.63 -9.65
N THR A 24 11.07 -29.03 -10.54
CA THR A 24 11.30 -30.45 -10.84
C THR A 24 11.87 -31.20 -9.64
N ALA A 25 12.75 -30.57 -8.87
CA ALA A 25 13.35 -31.17 -7.68
C ALA A 25 12.36 -31.30 -6.50
N ASP A 26 11.53 -30.27 -6.27
CA ASP A 26 10.49 -30.28 -5.24
C ASP A 26 9.21 -29.59 -5.75
N PRO A 27 8.21 -30.38 -6.18
CA PRO A 27 6.92 -29.85 -6.62
C PRO A 27 6.10 -29.16 -5.53
N GLY A 28 6.36 -29.41 -4.24
CA GLY A 28 5.61 -28.87 -3.11
C GLY A 28 6.18 -27.57 -2.52
N ALA A 29 7.45 -27.25 -2.79
CA ALA A 29 8.08 -26.04 -2.29
C ALA A 29 7.48 -24.77 -2.89
N LYS A 30 7.40 -23.70 -2.09
CA LYS A 30 7.15 -22.34 -2.61
C LYS A 30 8.43 -21.77 -3.18
N LEU A 31 8.39 -21.34 -4.44
CA LEU A 31 9.54 -20.78 -5.15
C LEU A 31 9.42 -19.26 -5.24
N CYS A 32 10.29 -18.55 -4.53
CA CYS A 32 10.29 -17.10 -4.47
C CYS A 32 11.46 -16.46 -5.23
N TYR A 33 11.23 -15.33 -5.90
CA TYR A 33 12.30 -14.40 -6.26
C TYR A 33 12.52 -13.43 -5.11
N ASN A 34 13.73 -13.33 -4.54
CA ASN A 34 14.04 -12.47 -3.39
C ASN A 34 15.07 -11.41 -3.77
N ASP A 35 14.85 -10.14 -3.42
CA ASP A 35 15.78 -9.06 -3.75
C ASP A 35 15.61 -7.81 -2.85
N TYR A 36 16.67 -6.99 -2.76
CA TYR A 36 16.66 -5.67 -2.12
C TYR A 36 16.39 -4.54 -3.11
N ASN A 37 16.01 -3.36 -2.59
CA ASN A 37 15.76 -2.14 -3.38
C ASN A 37 14.69 -2.34 -4.46
N ILE A 38 13.73 -3.22 -4.18
CA ILE A 38 12.53 -3.42 -4.99
C ILE A 38 11.26 -3.00 -4.23
N ASP A 39 11.44 -2.16 -3.21
CA ASP A 39 10.43 -1.72 -2.25
C ASP A 39 9.65 -0.50 -2.76
N ASN A 40 10.29 0.35 -3.58
CA ASN A 40 9.71 1.56 -4.14
C ASN A 40 9.12 1.28 -5.52
N TRP A 41 7.80 1.46 -5.67
CA TRP A 41 7.09 1.14 -6.91
C TRP A 41 7.67 1.85 -8.14
N THR A 42 8.10 3.11 -8.02
CA THR A 42 8.59 3.89 -9.16
C THR A 42 10.06 3.64 -9.49
N ALA A 43 10.78 2.84 -8.68
CA ALA A 43 12.18 2.55 -8.93
C ALA A 43 12.38 1.62 -10.13
N ALA A 44 13.41 1.90 -10.93
CA ALA A 44 13.71 1.13 -12.13
C ALA A 44 13.96 -0.37 -11.84
N LYS A 45 14.57 -0.69 -10.68
CA LYS A 45 14.80 -2.09 -10.27
C LYS A 45 13.47 -2.80 -9.99
N THR A 46 12.57 -2.17 -9.23
CA THR A 46 11.22 -2.69 -8.97
C THR A 46 10.46 -2.96 -10.26
N GLN A 47 10.45 -2.00 -11.19
CA GLN A 47 9.75 -2.14 -12.47
C GLN A 47 10.34 -3.24 -13.35
N ALA A 48 11.67 -3.44 -13.32
CA ALA A 48 12.33 -4.52 -14.02
C ALA A 48 11.95 -5.90 -13.44
N VAL A 49 11.91 -6.03 -12.11
CA VAL A 49 11.48 -7.28 -11.45
C VAL A 49 9.99 -7.53 -11.69
N TYR A 50 9.12 -6.53 -11.57
CA TYR A 50 7.71 -6.65 -11.93
C TYR A 50 7.50 -7.16 -13.35
N SER A 51 8.23 -6.60 -14.32
CA SER A 51 8.15 -7.02 -15.71
C SER A 51 8.61 -8.47 -15.91
N MET A 52 9.67 -8.89 -15.20
CA MET A 52 10.15 -10.27 -15.22
C MET A 52 9.14 -11.25 -14.62
N VAL A 53 8.56 -10.93 -13.46
CA VAL A 53 7.55 -11.78 -12.83
C VAL A 53 6.32 -11.90 -13.73
N ARG A 54 5.86 -10.79 -14.33
CA ARG A 54 4.73 -10.81 -15.29
C ARG A 54 5.01 -11.71 -16.50
N ASP A 55 6.21 -11.61 -17.09
CA ASP A 55 6.65 -12.47 -18.19
C ASP A 55 6.71 -13.95 -17.78
N PHE A 56 7.23 -14.23 -16.58
CA PHE A 56 7.30 -15.59 -16.05
C PHE A 56 5.90 -16.19 -15.86
N LYS A 57 4.97 -15.42 -15.28
CA LYS A 57 3.59 -15.85 -15.13
C LYS A 57 2.90 -16.08 -16.48
N SER A 58 3.13 -15.22 -17.48
CA SER A 58 2.51 -15.38 -18.81
C SER A 58 3.03 -16.61 -19.58
N ARG A 59 4.26 -17.04 -19.32
CA ARG A 59 4.90 -18.21 -19.95
C ARG A 59 4.87 -19.48 -19.09
N GLY A 60 4.16 -19.47 -17.96
CA GLY A 60 4.04 -20.64 -17.08
C GLY A 60 5.36 -21.06 -16.42
N VAL A 61 6.25 -20.11 -16.13
CA VAL A 61 7.41 -20.34 -15.27
C VAL A 61 6.93 -20.47 -13.82
N PRO A 62 7.38 -21.49 -13.05
CA PRO A 62 6.83 -21.78 -11.73
C PRO A 62 7.37 -20.82 -10.66
N ILE A 63 6.89 -19.59 -10.65
CA ILE A 63 7.14 -18.58 -9.61
C ILE A 63 5.87 -18.40 -8.76
N ASP A 64 6.03 -18.61 -7.45
CA ASP A 64 4.93 -18.56 -6.49
C ASP A 64 4.94 -17.27 -5.67
N CYS A 65 6.11 -16.69 -5.45
CA CYS A 65 6.27 -15.53 -4.56
C CYS A 65 7.35 -14.54 -5.00
N VAL A 66 7.22 -13.32 -4.48
CA VAL A 66 8.27 -12.29 -4.50
C VAL A 66 8.59 -11.89 -3.06
N GLY A 67 9.86 -12.03 -2.70
CA GLY A 67 10.43 -11.57 -1.44
C GLY A 67 10.98 -10.15 -1.57
N LEU A 68 10.46 -9.23 -0.77
CA LEU A 68 11.03 -7.89 -0.57
C LEU A 68 11.96 -7.98 0.65
N GLN A 69 13.28 -7.82 0.45
CA GLN A 69 14.22 -7.83 1.58
C GLN A 69 13.92 -6.66 2.54
N SER A 70 13.59 -5.48 2.00
CA SER A 70 13.15 -4.32 2.80
C SER A 70 14.16 -3.83 3.84
N HIS A 71 15.41 -3.75 3.39
CA HIS A 71 16.51 -3.09 4.10
C HIS A 71 16.43 -1.56 3.96
N PHE A 72 15.96 -0.87 5.00
CA PHE A 72 15.77 0.58 4.97
C PHE A 72 16.91 1.34 5.70
N ASN A 73 17.25 2.53 5.20
CA ASN A 73 18.18 3.51 5.81
C ASN A 73 17.95 4.92 5.25
N SER A 74 18.84 5.87 5.56
CA SER A 74 18.75 7.24 5.04
C SER A 74 18.91 7.36 3.53
N GLY A 75 19.67 6.46 2.88
CA GLY A 75 19.84 6.40 1.42
C GLY A 75 18.76 5.62 0.68
N SER A 76 18.06 4.72 1.37
CA SER A 76 16.92 3.95 0.89
C SER A 76 15.85 3.92 1.98
N PRO A 77 15.11 5.03 2.19
CA PRO A 77 14.13 5.11 3.27
C PRO A 77 12.88 4.30 2.92
N TYR A 78 12.08 4.00 3.95
CA TYR A 78 10.69 3.60 3.73
C TYR A 78 9.97 4.64 2.89
N VAL A 79 9.18 4.19 1.92
CA VAL A 79 8.46 5.05 0.95
C VAL A 79 6.95 4.83 1.02
N SER A 80 6.19 5.89 0.77
CA SER A 80 4.72 5.84 0.87
C SER A 80 4.03 4.95 -0.16
N ASN A 81 4.72 4.58 -1.25
CA ASN A 81 4.21 3.67 -2.28
C ASN A 81 4.61 2.21 -2.05
N TYR A 82 5.12 1.85 -0.86
CA TYR A 82 5.50 0.48 -0.53
C TYR A 82 4.32 -0.51 -0.65
N ARG A 83 3.13 -0.14 -0.14
CA ARG A 83 1.90 -0.93 -0.39
C ARG A 83 1.56 -1.09 -1.88
N THR A 84 1.82 -0.08 -2.71
CA THR A 84 1.61 -0.18 -4.16
C THR A 84 2.52 -1.26 -4.77
N THR A 85 3.78 -1.34 -4.32
CA THR A 85 4.68 -2.42 -4.70
C THR A 85 4.13 -3.79 -4.33
N ILE A 86 3.74 -3.99 -3.06
CA ILE A 86 3.20 -5.27 -2.57
C ILE A 86 1.96 -5.67 -3.37
N SER A 87 0.98 -4.76 -3.49
CA SER A 87 -0.28 -5.03 -4.19
C SER A 87 -0.10 -5.26 -5.70
N SER A 88 0.89 -4.61 -6.33
CA SER A 88 1.18 -4.82 -7.75
C SER A 88 1.78 -6.20 -8.02
N PHE A 89 2.72 -6.67 -7.20
CA PHE A 89 3.20 -8.05 -7.32
C PHE A 89 2.08 -9.05 -7.03
N ALA A 90 1.28 -8.82 -5.99
CA ALA A 90 0.12 -9.66 -5.67
C ALA A 90 -0.87 -9.78 -6.84
N ALA A 91 -1.10 -8.69 -7.58
CA ALA A 91 -1.98 -8.67 -8.75
C ALA A 91 -1.50 -9.55 -9.92
N LEU A 92 -0.23 -9.97 -9.94
CA LEU A 92 0.30 -10.96 -10.89
C LEU A 92 0.00 -12.41 -10.48
N GLY A 93 -0.71 -12.63 -9.37
CA GLY A 93 -1.02 -13.95 -8.84
C GLY A 93 0.19 -14.64 -8.21
N VAL A 94 1.05 -13.86 -7.55
CA VAL A 94 2.12 -14.36 -6.67
C VAL A 94 1.90 -13.87 -5.26
N GLU A 95 2.32 -14.67 -4.28
CA GLU A 95 2.42 -14.24 -2.89
C GLU A 95 3.55 -13.22 -2.72
N VAL A 96 3.44 -12.34 -1.73
CA VAL A 96 4.51 -11.41 -1.36
C VAL A 96 4.97 -11.73 0.05
N GLN A 97 6.27 -11.67 0.28
CA GLN A 97 6.86 -11.86 1.61
C GLN A 97 7.82 -10.71 1.91
N ILE A 98 7.77 -10.18 3.12
CA ILE A 98 8.81 -9.27 3.61
C ILE A 98 9.84 -10.14 4.32
N THR A 99 11.00 -10.33 3.72
CA THR A 99 11.89 -11.46 4.03
C THR A 99 13.03 -11.11 4.97
N GLU A 100 13.49 -9.86 4.97
CA GLU A 100 14.74 -9.47 5.65
C GLU A 100 14.63 -8.06 6.29
N LEU A 101 13.47 -7.75 6.87
CA LEU A 101 13.16 -6.40 7.35
C LEU A 101 14.17 -5.93 8.43
N ASP A 102 14.86 -4.84 8.12
CA ASP A 102 15.64 -4.06 9.09
C ASP A 102 15.59 -2.56 8.71
N ILE A 103 15.54 -1.67 9.70
CA ILE A 103 15.37 -0.23 9.47
C ILE A 103 16.37 0.53 10.33
N GLU A 104 17.43 1.07 9.73
CA GLU A 104 18.40 1.86 10.51
C GLU A 104 17.76 3.09 11.18
N GLY A 105 18.24 3.41 12.38
CA GLY A 105 17.81 4.55 13.18
C GLY A 105 17.38 4.13 14.59
N SER A 106 16.62 5.02 15.24
CA SER A 106 16.09 4.79 16.58
C SER A 106 14.87 5.67 16.86
N GLY A 107 14.22 5.45 18.00
CA GLY A 107 13.10 6.26 18.48
C GLY A 107 11.87 6.25 17.56
N THR A 108 11.11 7.35 17.60
CA THR A 108 9.79 7.47 16.95
C THR A 108 9.83 7.29 15.43
N SER A 109 10.88 7.77 14.77
CA SER A 109 10.99 7.67 13.29
C SER A 109 11.10 6.20 12.85
N GLN A 110 12.03 5.46 13.44
CA GLN A 110 12.20 4.03 13.19
C GLN A 110 10.93 3.25 13.55
N ALA A 111 10.33 3.55 14.70
CA ALA A 111 9.10 2.90 15.13
C ALA A 111 7.92 3.11 14.16
N ASN A 112 7.77 4.32 13.62
CA ASN A 112 6.73 4.61 12.63
C ASN A 112 6.98 3.91 11.29
N ALA A 113 8.23 3.79 10.86
CA ALA A 113 8.57 3.05 9.63
C ALA A 113 8.23 1.56 9.79
N TYR A 114 8.64 0.94 10.90
CA TYR A 114 8.28 -0.45 11.22
C TYR A 114 6.75 -0.64 11.26
N ARG A 115 6.01 0.25 11.93
CA ARG A 115 4.54 0.23 11.94
C ARG A 115 3.96 0.26 10.52
N SER A 116 4.48 1.14 9.68
CA SER A 116 3.95 1.35 8.32
C SER A 116 4.17 0.11 7.45
N VAL A 117 5.35 -0.52 7.54
CA VAL A 117 5.65 -1.78 6.85
C VAL A 117 4.68 -2.90 7.28
N VAL A 118 4.43 -3.05 8.58
CA VAL A 118 3.48 -4.04 9.10
C VAL A 118 2.06 -3.78 8.59
N GLN A 119 1.60 -2.53 8.66
CA GLN A 119 0.28 -2.14 8.18
C GLN A 119 0.11 -2.35 6.67
N ASP A 120 1.16 -2.09 5.89
CA ASP A 120 1.14 -2.31 4.44
C ASP A 120 1.06 -3.78 4.06
N CYS A 121 1.77 -4.65 4.77
CA CYS A 121 1.64 -6.10 4.59
C CYS A 121 0.24 -6.58 4.98
N LEU A 122 -0.25 -6.22 6.18
CA LEU A 122 -1.58 -6.62 6.64
C LEU A 122 -2.72 -6.14 5.72
N ALA A 123 -2.53 -5.02 5.02
CA ALA A 123 -3.52 -4.48 4.09
C ALA A 123 -3.62 -5.25 2.76
N VAL A 124 -2.69 -6.18 2.48
CA VAL A 124 -2.69 -6.99 1.25
C VAL A 124 -2.75 -8.46 1.65
N SER A 125 -3.87 -9.13 1.38
CA SER A 125 -4.08 -10.55 1.77
C SER A 125 -3.05 -11.52 1.20
N ALA A 126 -2.42 -11.18 0.08
CA ALA A 126 -1.33 -11.96 -0.51
C ALA A 126 0.04 -11.71 0.14
N CYS A 127 0.16 -10.76 1.08
CA CYS A 127 1.37 -10.61 1.88
C CYS A 127 1.35 -11.66 3.01
N ALA A 128 2.14 -12.72 2.85
CA ALA A 128 2.03 -13.89 3.72
C ALA A 128 2.80 -13.77 5.04
N GLY A 129 3.72 -12.82 5.16
CA GLY A 129 4.47 -12.67 6.39
C GLY A 129 5.59 -11.65 6.33
N ILE A 130 6.13 -11.40 7.52
CA ILE A 130 7.23 -10.47 7.77
C ILE A 130 8.28 -11.20 8.61
N THR A 131 9.50 -11.24 8.12
CA THR A 131 10.68 -11.72 8.82
C THR A 131 11.62 -10.55 9.05
N VAL A 132 11.99 -10.32 10.31
CA VAL A 132 12.99 -9.31 10.71
C VAL A 132 14.38 -9.93 10.64
N TRP A 133 15.35 -9.22 10.06
CA TRP A 133 16.69 -9.78 9.78
C TRP A 133 17.66 -9.73 10.97
N GLY A 134 17.23 -10.36 12.07
CA GLY A 134 17.97 -10.46 13.31
C GLY A 134 17.11 -10.20 14.53
N VAL A 135 17.72 -10.29 15.71
CA VAL A 135 17.04 -10.09 17.00
C VAL A 135 17.51 -8.81 17.69
N ARG A 136 18.75 -8.79 18.18
CA ARG A 136 19.34 -7.63 18.88
C ARG A 136 20.18 -6.79 17.94
N ASP A 137 20.15 -5.48 18.13
CA ASP A 137 20.94 -4.52 17.34
C ASP A 137 22.42 -4.91 17.22
N THR A 138 23.03 -5.44 18.28
CA THR A 138 24.45 -5.85 18.29
C THR A 138 24.76 -7.08 17.45
N ASP A 139 23.77 -7.92 17.15
CA ASP A 139 23.94 -9.13 16.34
C ASP A 139 23.59 -8.90 14.86
N SER A 140 23.09 -7.70 14.52
CA SER A 140 22.74 -7.36 13.15
C SER A 140 23.98 -7.26 12.27
N TRP A 141 23.87 -7.71 11.02
CA TRP A 141 24.85 -7.41 9.96
C TRP A 141 25.02 -5.90 9.70
N ARG A 142 24.09 -5.08 10.18
CA ARG A 142 24.07 -3.61 10.10
C ARG A 142 24.07 -2.97 11.50
N ALA A 143 24.77 -3.57 12.46
CA ALA A 143 24.75 -3.19 13.88
C ALA A 143 24.98 -1.69 14.14
N SER A 144 25.82 -1.02 13.36
CA SER A 144 26.09 0.43 13.50
C SER A 144 24.86 1.31 13.31
N GLY A 145 23.84 0.82 12.61
CA GLY A 145 22.59 1.54 12.37
C GLY A 145 21.46 1.20 13.35
N THR A 146 21.73 0.38 14.37
CA THR A 146 20.75 -0.05 15.39
C THR A 146 19.40 -0.44 14.79
N PRO A 147 19.33 -1.40 13.84
CA PRO A 147 18.24 -1.43 12.90
C PRO A 147 17.07 -2.35 13.30
N LEU A 148 17.14 -3.05 14.44
CA LEU A 148 16.24 -4.13 14.82
C LEU A 148 15.25 -3.74 15.92
N LEU A 149 14.46 -4.70 16.40
CA LEU A 149 13.40 -4.47 17.39
C LEU A 149 13.91 -4.44 18.84
N PHE A 150 15.09 -5.02 19.11
CA PHE A 150 15.68 -5.07 20.44
C PHE A 150 17.05 -4.39 20.47
N ASP A 151 17.35 -3.71 21.57
CA ASP A 151 18.66 -3.08 21.77
C ASP A 151 19.76 -4.13 22.03
N GLY A 152 21.01 -3.69 22.22
CA GLY A 152 22.14 -4.58 22.47
C GLY A 152 22.06 -5.40 23.76
N ASN A 153 21.27 -4.94 24.74
CA ASN A 153 21.02 -5.66 25.99
C ASN A 153 19.81 -6.60 25.89
N GLY A 154 19.11 -6.63 24.75
CA GLY A 154 17.89 -7.41 24.54
C GLY A 154 16.62 -6.74 25.04
N ASN A 155 16.66 -5.46 25.42
CA ASN A 155 15.44 -4.73 25.79
C ASN A 155 14.66 -4.36 24.53
N LYS A 156 13.33 -4.30 24.66
CA LYS A 156 12.42 -3.86 23.60
C LYS A 156 12.68 -2.38 23.27
N LYS A 157 12.78 -2.07 21.99
CA LYS A 157 12.81 -0.68 21.49
C LYS A 157 11.39 -0.20 21.18
N ALA A 158 11.23 1.11 20.97
CA ALA A 158 9.97 1.68 20.48
C ALA A 158 9.48 1.02 19.17
N ALA A 159 10.40 0.52 18.34
CA ALA A 159 10.07 -0.25 17.14
C ALA A 159 9.33 -1.57 17.46
N TYR A 160 9.74 -2.29 18.50
CA TYR A 160 9.05 -3.50 18.95
C TYR A 160 7.60 -3.19 19.31
N ASP A 161 7.37 -2.18 20.16
CA ASP A 161 6.03 -1.85 20.62
C ASP A 161 5.14 -1.37 19.46
N ALA A 162 5.72 -0.67 18.49
CA ALA A 162 5.01 -0.23 17.29
C ALA A 162 4.59 -1.40 16.38
N VAL A 163 5.45 -2.42 16.21
CA VAL A 163 5.12 -3.66 15.49
C VAL A 163 4.02 -4.41 16.22
N LEU A 164 4.16 -4.62 17.54
CA LEU A 164 3.18 -5.33 18.35
C LEU A 164 1.81 -4.64 18.30
N ALA A 165 1.78 -3.32 18.43
CA ALA A 165 0.54 -2.55 18.32
C ALA A 165 -0.12 -2.71 16.94
N ALA A 166 0.64 -2.67 15.85
CA ALA A 166 0.12 -2.86 14.49
C ALA A 166 -0.47 -4.27 14.29
N LEU A 167 0.22 -5.30 14.77
CA LEU A 167 -0.25 -6.70 14.71
C LEU A 167 -1.51 -6.92 15.55
N ASN A 168 -1.59 -6.32 16.74
CA ASN A 168 -2.76 -6.45 17.62
C ASN A 168 -4.01 -5.79 17.03
N VAL A 169 -3.86 -4.69 16.28
CA VAL A 169 -4.96 -4.10 15.53
C VAL A 169 -5.36 -4.98 14.34
N GLY A 170 -4.40 -5.65 13.71
CA GLY A 170 -4.65 -6.65 12.65
C GLY A 170 -5.26 -7.97 13.14
N GLY A 171 -5.28 -8.21 14.46
CA GLY A 171 -5.81 -9.43 15.09
C GLY A 171 -7.32 -9.40 15.37
N THR A 172 -7.98 -8.24 15.26
CA THR A 172 -9.44 -8.22 15.12
C THR A 172 -9.79 -8.63 13.70
N PRO A 173 -10.51 -9.74 13.47
CA PRO A 173 -10.99 -10.05 12.14
C PRO A 173 -11.91 -8.91 11.71
N THR A 174 -11.50 -8.13 10.72
CA THR A 174 -12.46 -7.44 9.87
C THR A 174 -13.33 -8.54 9.27
N PRO A 175 -14.64 -8.58 9.54
CA PRO A 175 -15.50 -9.57 8.92
C PRO A 175 -15.43 -9.35 7.41
N ASN A 176 -15.03 -10.39 6.67
CA ASN A 176 -15.33 -10.47 5.26
C ASN A 176 -16.87 -10.40 5.14
N PRO A 177 -17.47 -9.42 4.45
CA PRO A 177 -18.92 -9.33 4.36
C PRO A 177 -19.43 -10.43 3.42
N THR A 178 -19.74 -11.60 3.98
CA THR A 178 -20.67 -12.54 3.35
C THR A 178 -22.07 -11.90 3.39
N PRO A 179 -22.77 -11.79 2.24
CA PRO A 179 -24.04 -11.07 2.17
C PRO A 179 -25.10 -11.81 2.99
N THR A 180 -25.59 -11.18 4.05
CA THR A 180 -26.76 -11.63 4.80
C THR A 180 -27.91 -10.65 4.49
N PRO A 181 -29.13 -11.14 4.17
CA PRO A 181 -30.19 -10.33 3.57
C PRO A 181 -30.64 -9.19 4.48
N THR A 182 -30.68 -7.99 3.90
CA THR A 182 -31.11 -6.74 4.52
C THR A 182 -32.57 -6.81 4.98
N PRO A 183 -32.91 -6.48 6.24
CA PRO A 183 -34.29 -6.18 6.62
C PRO A 183 -34.69 -4.81 6.05
N THR A 184 -35.81 -4.80 5.34
CA THR A 184 -36.46 -3.65 4.70
C THR A 184 -36.62 -2.46 5.65
N PRO A 185 -36.07 -1.27 5.31
CA PRO A 185 -36.53 -0.02 5.92
C PRO A 185 -37.68 0.60 5.10
N THR A 186 -38.78 0.88 5.78
CA THR A 186 -39.96 1.64 5.34
C THR A 186 -39.57 3.09 4.96
N PRO A 187 -40.15 3.68 3.88
CA PRO A 187 -39.62 4.87 3.23
C PRO A 187 -40.08 6.16 3.91
N THR A 188 -39.23 7.19 3.89
CA THR A 188 -39.68 8.59 3.97
C THR A 188 -39.46 9.26 2.62
N SER A 189 -40.57 9.69 2.04
CA SER A 189 -40.71 10.34 0.73
C SER A 189 -40.26 11.80 0.78
N THR A 190 -39.42 12.20 -0.19
CA THR A 190 -39.50 13.54 -0.79
C THR A 190 -39.24 13.43 -2.29
N THR A 191 -40.21 13.89 -3.07
CA THR A 191 -40.43 13.68 -4.50
C THR A 191 -39.38 14.34 -5.42
N PRO A 192 -39.07 13.76 -6.61
CA PRO A 192 -38.07 14.24 -7.58
C PRO A 192 -38.59 15.30 -8.58
N PRO A 193 -37.67 15.94 -9.33
CA PRO A 193 -37.84 16.08 -10.78
C PRO A 193 -36.70 15.41 -11.59
N ALA A 194 -37.01 15.23 -12.87
CA ALA A 194 -36.50 14.21 -13.77
C ALA A 194 -35.16 14.51 -14.49
N GLY A 195 -34.52 13.42 -14.96
CA GLY A 195 -33.71 13.40 -16.19
C GLY A 195 -32.24 13.74 -16.05
N GLY A 196 -31.39 12.74 -15.87
CA GLY A 196 -29.94 12.86 -15.96
C GLY A 196 -29.27 11.68 -15.27
N GLY A 197 -28.21 11.11 -15.85
CA GLY A 197 -27.53 9.93 -15.29
C GLY A 197 -27.26 10.06 -13.79
N THR A 198 -27.36 8.96 -13.06
CA THR A 198 -27.13 8.98 -11.62
C THR A 198 -25.63 9.03 -11.35
N CYS A 199 -25.21 9.92 -10.46
CA CYS A 199 -23.82 10.04 -9.97
C CYS A 199 -23.90 9.86 -8.46
N THR A 200 -23.19 8.88 -7.92
CA THR A 200 -23.09 8.68 -6.47
C THR A 200 -21.61 8.75 -6.08
N ALA A 201 -21.29 9.60 -5.11
CA ALA A 201 -19.94 9.71 -4.55
C ALA A 201 -19.97 9.22 -3.10
N THR A 202 -19.16 8.22 -2.80
CA THR A 202 -19.05 7.66 -1.45
C THR A 202 -17.70 8.03 -0.86
N TYR A 203 -17.72 8.65 0.31
CA TYR A 203 -16.51 8.94 1.08
C TYR A 203 -16.07 7.71 1.87
N SER A 204 -14.77 7.46 1.89
CA SER A 204 -14.14 6.48 2.78
C SER A 204 -12.92 7.11 3.43
N GLU A 205 -12.75 6.78 4.71
CA GLU A 205 -11.63 7.21 5.51
C GLU A 205 -10.33 6.56 5.03
N GLY A 206 -9.29 7.38 4.86
CA GLY A 206 -7.92 6.93 4.63
C GLY A 206 -7.04 7.06 5.87
N GLN A 207 -5.73 7.02 5.67
CA GLN A 207 -4.74 7.14 6.73
C GLN A 207 -4.84 8.46 7.52
N LYS A 208 -4.66 8.41 8.84
CA LYS A 208 -4.67 9.57 9.74
C LYS A 208 -3.30 9.78 10.38
N TRP A 209 -2.95 11.04 10.60
CA TRP A 209 -1.78 11.52 11.33
C TRP A 209 -2.19 12.57 12.36
N SER A 210 -1.30 12.95 13.26
CA SER A 210 -1.59 13.95 14.31
C SER A 210 -2.06 15.31 13.77
N ASP A 211 -1.69 15.66 12.54
CA ASP A 211 -1.94 16.97 11.92
C ASP A 211 -2.82 16.94 10.65
N ARG A 212 -3.06 15.75 10.08
CA ARG A 212 -3.80 15.58 8.81
C ARG A 212 -4.43 14.20 8.64
N PHE A 213 -5.29 14.04 7.64
CA PHE A 213 -5.87 12.76 7.25
C PHE A 213 -6.09 12.65 5.74
N ASN A 214 -6.12 11.43 5.22
CA ASN A 214 -6.51 11.14 3.85
C ASN A 214 -8.00 10.81 3.74
N GLY A 215 -8.60 11.20 2.62
CA GLY A 215 -9.92 10.77 2.21
C GLY A 215 -9.86 10.13 0.83
N THR A 216 -10.66 9.08 0.64
CA THR A 216 -10.85 8.41 -0.66
C THR A 216 -12.31 8.53 -1.07
N VAL A 217 -12.55 8.90 -2.32
CA VAL A 217 -13.89 9.01 -2.90
C VAL A 217 -14.03 8.03 -4.04
N THR A 218 -15.03 7.17 -3.95
CA THR A 218 -15.44 6.26 -5.02
C THR A 218 -16.69 6.81 -5.69
N VAL A 219 -16.65 6.93 -7.02
CA VAL A 219 -17.77 7.41 -7.83
C VAL A 219 -18.41 6.25 -8.59
N THR A 220 -19.73 6.15 -8.54
CA THR A 220 -20.53 5.16 -9.25
C THR A 220 -21.66 5.81 -10.04
N GLY A 221 -22.21 5.09 -11.02
CA GLY A 221 -23.30 5.54 -11.88
C GLY A 221 -22.87 6.34 -13.12
N SER A 222 -21.67 6.94 -13.13
CA SER A 222 -21.08 7.58 -14.31
C SER A 222 -19.55 7.51 -14.29
N SER A 223 -18.92 7.44 -15.46
CA SER A 223 -17.47 7.67 -15.66
C SER A 223 -17.14 9.13 -16.01
N ASN A 224 -18.15 9.93 -16.33
CA ASN A 224 -18.04 11.37 -16.57
C ASN A 224 -18.78 12.11 -15.44
N TRP A 225 -18.07 12.38 -14.36
CA TRP A 225 -18.62 12.88 -13.10
C TRP A 225 -18.02 14.22 -12.69
N ILE A 226 -18.78 14.97 -11.89
CA ILE A 226 -18.32 16.13 -11.15
C ILE A 226 -18.66 15.89 -9.69
N VAL A 227 -17.62 15.79 -8.85
CA VAL A 227 -17.80 15.67 -7.40
C VAL A 227 -17.37 16.96 -6.73
N THR A 228 -18.25 17.56 -5.94
CA THR A 228 -17.91 18.69 -5.09
C THR A 228 -17.58 18.17 -3.69
N VAL A 229 -16.38 18.47 -3.21
CA VAL A 229 -15.91 18.17 -1.86
C VAL A 229 -15.81 19.48 -1.08
N THR A 230 -16.50 19.57 0.05
CA THR A 230 -16.45 20.76 0.92
C THR A 230 -15.79 20.41 2.24
N VAL A 231 -14.67 21.07 2.53
CA VAL A 231 -14.01 21.02 3.84
C VAL A 231 -14.46 22.19 4.70
N ARG A 232 -14.37 22.04 6.03
CA ARG A 232 -14.80 23.08 6.98
C ARG A 232 -13.57 23.75 7.60
N PRO A 233 -13.44 25.09 7.58
CA PRO A 233 -12.36 25.77 8.30
C PRO A 233 -12.22 25.27 9.75
N PRO A 234 -11.00 25.12 10.29
CA PRO A 234 -9.70 25.47 9.71
C PRO A 234 -9.10 24.41 8.76
N GLN A 235 -9.89 23.41 8.32
CA GLN A 235 -9.40 22.38 7.42
C GLN A 235 -8.97 22.96 6.07
N ARG A 236 -7.92 22.37 5.48
CA ARG A 236 -7.50 22.67 4.10
C ARG A 236 -7.08 21.39 3.41
N VAL A 237 -7.49 21.22 2.16
CA VAL A 237 -6.94 20.15 1.32
C VAL A 237 -5.55 20.57 0.86
N ILE A 238 -4.55 19.71 1.07
CA ILE A 238 -3.14 20.00 0.80
C ILE A 238 -2.53 19.11 -0.29
N ALA A 239 -3.20 18.02 -0.66
CA ALA A 239 -2.80 17.15 -1.75
C ALA A 239 -4.03 16.46 -2.36
N THR A 240 -3.97 16.12 -3.64
CA THR A 240 -5.01 15.38 -4.38
C THR A 240 -4.34 14.41 -5.35
N TRP A 241 -5.03 13.32 -5.71
CA TRP A 241 -4.57 12.37 -6.73
C TRP A 241 -5.74 11.73 -7.47
N ASN A 242 -5.47 11.18 -8.67
CA ASN A 242 -6.41 10.48 -9.55
C ASN A 242 -7.66 11.28 -9.95
N MET A 243 -7.56 12.62 -9.95
CA MET A 243 -8.60 13.52 -10.44
C MET A 243 -8.00 14.88 -10.86
N SER A 244 -8.80 15.71 -11.53
CA SER A 244 -8.48 17.10 -11.89
C SER A 244 -9.25 18.07 -10.98
N PRO A 245 -8.59 18.75 -10.02
CA PRO A 245 -9.26 19.65 -9.07
C PRO A 245 -9.37 21.09 -9.61
N THR A 246 -10.49 21.75 -9.32
CA THR A 246 -10.62 23.22 -9.33
C THR A 246 -11.17 23.70 -7.99
N TRP A 247 -10.88 24.94 -7.62
CA TRP A 247 -11.20 25.48 -6.29
C TRP A 247 -12.10 26.71 -6.39
N ASP A 248 -12.95 26.89 -5.39
CA ASP A 248 -13.62 28.17 -5.17
C ASP A 248 -12.64 29.23 -4.64
N SER A 249 -13.09 30.49 -4.56
CA SER A 249 -12.26 31.59 -4.07
C SER A 249 -11.86 31.45 -2.60
N SER A 250 -12.60 30.67 -1.81
CA SER A 250 -12.28 30.42 -0.39
C SER A 250 -11.24 29.31 -0.17
N GLY A 251 -11.05 28.43 -1.17
CA GLY A 251 -10.20 27.24 -1.08
C GLY A 251 -10.80 26.11 -0.23
N ASN A 252 -12.07 26.22 0.19
CA ASN A 252 -12.75 25.21 1.00
C ASN A 252 -13.64 24.28 0.17
N VAL A 253 -13.95 24.66 -1.07
CA VAL A 253 -14.76 23.87 -1.98
C VAL A 253 -13.91 23.42 -3.17
N MET A 254 -13.68 22.12 -3.24
CA MET A 254 -12.98 21.45 -4.33
C MET A 254 -14.00 20.86 -5.30
N THR A 255 -13.90 21.19 -6.58
CA THR A 255 -14.61 20.48 -7.66
C THR A 255 -13.64 19.49 -8.31
N ALA A 256 -13.92 18.21 -8.17
CA ALA A 256 -13.15 17.10 -8.72
C ALA A 256 -13.78 16.61 -10.03
N ARG A 257 -12.95 16.38 -11.06
CA ARG A 257 -13.34 15.79 -12.35
C ARG A 257 -12.45 14.60 -12.70
N PRO A 258 -12.92 13.62 -13.50
CA PRO A 258 -12.10 12.51 -13.95
C PRO A 258 -10.92 13.01 -14.78
N ASN A 259 -9.76 12.38 -14.62
CA ASN A 259 -8.53 12.69 -15.37
C ASN A 259 -8.00 11.48 -16.18
N GLY A 260 -8.83 10.45 -16.34
CA GLY A 260 -8.44 9.17 -16.95
C GLY A 260 -7.95 8.09 -15.97
N SER A 261 -7.77 8.41 -14.68
CA SER A 261 -7.30 7.47 -13.65
C SER A 261 -8.41 6.64 -12.97
N GLY A 262 -9.54 6.45 -13.67
CA GLY A 262 -10.71 5.74 -13.14
C GLY A 262 -11.66 6.58 -12.29
N ASN A 263 -12.53 5.92 -11.53
CA ASN A 263 -13.60 6.53 -10.73
C ASN A 263 -13.30 6.53 -9.22
N VAL A 264 -12.03 6.40 -8.85
CA VAL A 264 -11.58 6.44 -7.46
C VAL A 264 -10.48 7.48 -7.35
N PHE A 265 -10.71 8.50 -6.52
CA PHE A 265 -9.74 9.56 -6.28
C PHE A 265 -9.54 9.79 -4.80
N GLY A 266 -8.49 10.52 -4.43
CA GLY A 266 -8.27 10.85 -3.04
C GLY A 266 -7.60 12.19 -2.84
N PHE A 267 -7.57 12.60 -1.58
CA PHE A 267 -7.01 13.87 -1.16
C PHE A 267 -6.57 13.82 0.30
N THR A 268 -5.62 14.69 0.66
CA THR A 268 -5.14 14.87 2.03
C THR A 268 -5.68 16.17 2.60
N VAL A 269 -6.25 16.12 3.80
CA VAL A 269 -6.78 17.25 4.55
C VAL A 269 -5.88 17.55 5.75
N GLN A 270 -5.30 18.75 5.80
CA GLN A 270 -4.76 19.32 7.04
C GLN A 270 -5.96 19.67 7.94
N HIS A 271 -6.07 19.08 9.13
CA HIS A 271 -7.31 19.16 9.92
C HIS A 271 -7.42 20.43 10.78
N GLY A 272 -6.27 21.00 11.20
CA GLY A 272 -6.23 22.25 11.97
C GLY A 272 -6.97 22.21 13.32
N GLY A 273 -7.22 21.03 13.86
CA GLY A 273 -8.05 20.77 15.04
C GLY A 273 -9.47 20.29 14.73
N ASN A 274 -9.92 20.34 13.47
CA ASN A 274 -11.25 19.93 13.05
C ASN A 274 -11.21 18.60 12.27
N TRP A 275 -11.76 17.56 12.89
CA TRP A 275 -11.81 16.19 12.36
C TRP A 275 -13.08 15.84 11.60
N THR A 276 -13.97 16.80 11.37
CA THR A 276 -15.23 16.58 10.67
C THR A 276 -14.97 16.13 9.24
N TRP A 277 -15.66 15.08 8.78
CA TRP A 277 -15.48 14.62 7.41
C TRP A 277 -15.95 15.67 6.39
N PRO A 278 -15.26 15.79 5.24
CA PRO A 278 -15.72 16.61 4.13
C PRO A 278 -17.09 16.14 3.64
N SER A 279 -17.97 17.08 3.28
CA SER A 279 -19.24 16.73 2.63
C SER A 279 -19.06 16.60 1.13
N LEU A 280 -19.78 15.65 0.52
CA LEU A 280 -19.72 15.35 -0.91
C LEU A 280 -21.06 15.61 -1.59
N THR A 281 -21.01 16.15 -2.81
CA THR A 281 -22.13 16.06 -3.77
C THR A 281 -21.61 15.57 -5.12
N CYS A 282 -22.45 14.86 -5.88
CA CYS A 282 -22.09 14.22 -7.15
C CYS A 282 -23.13 14.59 -8.19
N ARG A 283 -22.68 14.94 -9.40
CA ARG A 283 -23.53 15.06 -10.59
C ARG A 283 -22.78 14.57 -11.83
N VAL A 284 -23.53 14.17 -12.84
CA VAL A 284 -22.94 13.89 -14.17
C VAL A 284 -22.46 15.20 -14.79
N ALA A 285 -21.34 15.15 -15.49
CA ALA A 285 -20.70 16.33 -16.09
C ALA A 285 -21.39 16.81 -17.36
#